data_AF-A0A6I0E3T4-F1
#
_entry.id   AF-A0A6I0E3T4-F1
#
_cell.length_a   1.000
_cell.length_b   1.000
_cell.length_c   1.000
_cell.angle_alpha   90.00
_cell.angle_beta   90.00
_cell.angle_gamma   90.00
#
_symmetry.space_group_name_H-M   'P 1'
#
loop_
_entity.id
_entity.type
_entity.pdbx_description
1 polymer ?
#
loop_
_entity_poly.entity_id
_entity_poly.type
_entity_poly.pdbx_seq_one_letter_code
_entity_poly.pdbx_strand_id
1 'polypeptide(L)'
;LLNYTYGTNGIPVPSPVIVNLIDTALIRKDVEKTKALGVDEVIVFIHWGNEYETNPSKTQMKLADFMKGLGVRIIIGSHPHVVQRMEATFDTDSTTGQVVVYSLGNFVSNQRKRYCNGGVVTFVQLSKNNVGKTQITNTGYIPVWVHIPFRDLKRLYQVLPISEYEPISKQYFSTADDSLFTEFKTDTYNLLNTQNVNFPEIKYKDGKWLFPESQTVFPFFKNPLVNP
;
A
#
# COMPACT_ATOMS: atom_id res chain seq x y z
N LEU A 1 -2.98 -14.28 7.74
CA LEU A 1 -3.55 -12.96 7.39
C LEU A 1 -4.65 -12.65 8.37
N LEU A 2 -4.63 -11.47 8.99
CA LEU A 2 -5.72 -10.94 9.81
C LEU A 2 -6.33 -9.74 9.07
N ASN A 3 -7.62 -9.50 9.22
CA ASN A 3 -8.29 -8.39 8.54
C ASN A 3 -9.28 -7.67 9.45
N TYR A 4 -9.38 -6.34 9.31
CA TYR A 4 -10.27 -5.48 10.11
C TYR A 4 -10.83 -4.33 9.28
N THR A 5 -12.02 -3.85 9.64
CA THR A 5 -12.65 -2.67 9.01
C THR A 5 -13.17 -1.68 10.05
N TYR A 6 -13.11 -0.38 9.77
CA TYR A 6 -13.70 0.65 10.64
C TYR A 6 -15.23 0.49 10.75
N GLY A 7 -15.87 -0.10 9.75
CA GLY A 7 -17.32 -0.26 9.73
C GLY A 7 -17.85 -0.92 8.47
N THR A 8 -19.19 -0.97 8.39
CA THR A 8 -19.98 -1.55 7.30
C THR A 8 -20.89 -0.51 6.65
N ASN A 9 -20.58 0.78 6.80
CA ASN A 9 -21.42 1.90 6.36
C ASN A 9 -22.86 1.83 6.91
N GLY A 10 -23.00 1.39 8.16
CA GLY A 10 -24.30 1.24 8.82
C GLY A 10 -25.10 0.00 8.39
N ILE A 11 -24.55 -0.83 7.50
CA ILE A 11 -25.20 -2.06 7.05
C ILE A 11 -25.02 -3.14 8.13
N PRO A 12 -26.10 -3.70 8.69
CA PRO A 12 -25.98 -4.79 9.65
C PRO A 12 -25.29 -6.00 9.02
N VAL A 13 -24.42 -6.66 9.78
CA VAL A 13 -23.76 -7.89 9.33
C VAL A 13 -24.76 -9.05 9.42
N PRO A 14 -25.18 -9.67 8.30
CA PRO A 14 -26.13 -10.76 8.34
C PRO A 14 -25.45 -12.02 8.88
N SER A 15 -26.16 -12.80 9.70
CA SER A 15 -25.69 -14.14 10.08
C SER A 15 -25.67 -15.07 8.85
N PRO A 16 -24.63 -15.92 8.66
CA PRO A 16 -23.51 -16.21 9.55
C PRO A 16 -22.20 -15.46 9.18
N VAL A 17 -22.29 -14.35 8.43
CA VAL A 17 -21.12 -13.58 7.99
C VAL A 17 -20.40 -12.97 9.18
N ILE A 18 -19.08 -13.03 9.17
CA ILE A 18 -18.23 -12.43 10.20
C ILE A 18 -17.51 -11.23 9.59
N VAL A 19 -17.64 -10.08 10.24
CA VAL A 19 -16.88 -8.87 9.94
C VAL A 19 -16.13 -8.47 11.20
N ASN A 20 -14.81 -8.46 11.10
CA ASN A 20 -13.96 -8.00 12.20
C ASN A 20 -13.91 -6.46 12.17
N LEU A 21 -14.56 -5.83 13.15
CA LEU A 21 -14.42 -4.39 13.33
C LEU A 21 -13.05 -4.07 13.94
N ILE A 22 -12.58 -2.85 13.71
CA ILE A 22 -11.38 -2.33 14.38
C ILE A 22 -11.68 -2.20 15.87
N ASP A 23 -11.12 -3.12 16.64
CA ASP A 23 -11.14 -3.14 18.11
C ASP A 23 -9.75 -3.58 18.58
N THR A 24 -9.10 -2.77 19.42
CA THR A 24 -7.71 -3.03 19.84
C THR A 24 -7.57 -4.26 20.74
N ALA A 25 -8.61 -4.64 21.48
CA ALA A 25 -8.62 -5.85 22.30
C ALA A 25 -8.77 -7.09 21.41
N LEU A 26 -9.65 -7.04 20.41
CA LEU A 26 -9.77 -8.10 19.39
C LEU A 26 -8.46 -8.29 18.63
N ILE A 27 -7.88 -7.19 18.10
CA ILE A 27 -6.62 -7.23 17.36
C ILE A 27 -5.51 -7.87 18.21
N ARG A 28 -5.39 -7.46 19.50
CA ARG A 28 -4.42 -8.06 20.42
C ARG A 28 -4.66 -9.56 20.58
N LYS A 29 -5.89 -9.97 20.85
CA LYS A 29 -6.26 -11.38 21.03
C LYS A 29 -5.91 -12.22 19.79
N ASP A 30 -6.22 -11.72 18.60
CA ASP A 30 -5.95 -12.42 17.35
C ASP A 30 -4.46 -12.52 17.05
N VAL A 31 -3.68 -11.46 17.30
CA VAL A 31 -2.22 -11.48 17.17
C VAL A 31 -1.57 -12.43 18.18
N GLU A 32 -2.06 -12.52 19.42
CA GLU A 32 -1.54 -13.52 20.37
C GLU A 32 -1.90 -14.95 19.95
N LYS A 33 -3.08 -15.15 19.35
CA LYS A 33 -3.48 -16.45 18.80
C LYS A 33 -2.57 -16.88 17.65
N THR A 34 -2.16 -15.98 16.76
CA THR A 34 -1.23 -16.34 15.67
C THR A 34 0.15 -16.75 16.18
N LYS A 35 0.64 -16.11 17.25
CA LYS A 35 1.89 -16.51 17.92
C LYS A 35 1.81 -17.95 18.45
N ALA A 36 0.69 -18.31 19.08
CA ALA A 36 0.48 -19.66 19.59
C ALA A 36 0.42 -20.74 18.48
N LEU A 37 0.04 -20.34 17.26
CA LEU A 37 0.01 -21.23 16.10
C LEU A 37 1.39 -21.41 15.43
N GLY A 38 2.42 -20.68 15.85
CA GLY A 38 3.77 -20.80 15.30
C GLY A 38 3.89 -20.38 13.84
N VAL A 39 3.07 -19.41 13.39
CA VAL A 39 3.11 -18.94 12.00
C VAL A 39 4.42 -18.20 11.68
N ASP A 40 4.86 -18.29 10.42
CA ASP A 40 6.11 -17.67 9.97
C ASP A 40 6.05 -16.13 9.89
N GLU A 41 4.86 -15.57 9.64
CA GLU A 41 4.63 -14.13 9.53
C GLU A 41 3.14 -13.79 9.72
N VAL A 42 2.87 -12.60 10.26
CA VAL A 42 1.51 -12.04 10.40
C VAL A 42 1.38 -10.80 9.55
N ILE A 43 0.51 -10.87 8.56
CA ILE A 43 0.07 -9.73 7.77
C ILE A 43 -1.29 -9.28 8.29
N VAL A 44 -1.44 -7.98 8.54
CA VAL A 44 -2.73 -7.34 8.81
C VAL A 44 -3.17 -6.54 7.59
N PHE A 45 -4.38 -6.81 7.11
CA PHE A 45 -5.04 -6.01 6.07
C PHE A 45 -6.18 -5.20 6.69
N ILE A 46 -6.14 -3.87 6.60
CA ILE A 46 -7.03 -3.01 7.38
C ILE A 46 -7.72 -1.96 6.51
N HIS A 47 -9.03 -1.83 6.68
CA HIS A 47 -9.87 -0.84 6.00
C HIS A 47 -10.15 0.31 6.97
N TRP A 48 -9.46 1.46 6.80
CA TRP A 48 -9.34 2.52 7.81
C TRP A 48 -9.02 3.91 7.25
N GLY A 49 -9.01 4.93 8.11
CA GLY A 49 -8.64 6.29 7.71
C GLY A 49 -9.83 7.10 7.22
N ASN A 50 -9.54 8.31 6.75
CA ASN A 50 -10.55 9.25 6.28
C ASN A 50 -10.61 9.21 4.76
N GLU A 51 -11.81 9.24 4.18
CA GLU A 51 -11.97 9.29 2.73
C GLU A 51 -11.33 10.54 2.13
N TYR A 52 -10.61 10.36 1.02
CA TYR A 52 -10.02 11.41 0.19
C TYR A 52 -8.91 12.24 0.83
N GLU A 53 -8.44 11.89 2.03
CA GLU A 53 -7.27 12.51 2.65
C GLU A 53 -5.98 11.84 2.15
N THR A 54 -5.10 12.60 1.51
CA THR A 54 -3.84 12.09 0.93
C THR A 54 -2.76 11.84 1.98
N ASN A 55 -2.92 12.37 3.20
CA ASN A 55 -2.04 12.10 4.33
C ASN A 55 -2.73 11.15 5.31
N PRO A 56 -2.00 10.16 5.89
CA PRO A 56 -2.56 9.32 6.93
C PRO A 56 -3.02 10.13 8.15
N SER A 57 -4.20 9.82 8.66
CA SER A 57 -4.73 10.44 9.88
C SER A 57 -3.91 10.05 11.12
N LYS A 58 -3.99 10.86 12.18
CA LYS A 58 -3.37 10.53 13.48
C LYS A 58 -3.87 9.20 14.04
N THR A 59 -5.12 8.84 13.79
CA THR A 59 -5.70 7.56 14.22
C THR A 59 -5.10 6.38 13.47
N GLN A 60 -4.90 6.49 12.16
CA GLN A 60 -4.19 5.46 11.39
C GLN A 60 -2.77 5.25 11.92
N MET A 61 -2.00 6.32 12.11
CA MET A 61 -0.62 6.21 12.63
C MET A 61 -0.58 5.56 14.02
N LYS A 62 -1.43 6.00 14.96
CA LYS A 62 -1.51 5.38 16.30
C LYS A 62 -1.88 3.90 16.26
N LEU A 63 -2.82 3.52 15.39
CA LEU A 63 -3.22 2.12 15.28
C LEU A 63 -2.15 1.27 14.59
N ALA A 64 -1.42 1.85 13.62
CA ALA A 64 -0.23 1.21 13.05
C ALA A 64 0.83 0.95 14.13
N ASP A 65 1.15 1.97 14.94
CA ASP A 65 2.11 1.86 16.05
C ASP A 65 1.68 0.83 17.09
N PHE A 66 0.39 0.78 17.41
CA PHE A 66 -0.17 -0.25 18.29
C PHE A 66 0.06 -1.66 17.74
N MET A 67 -0.28 -1.91 16.47
CA MET A 67 -0.10 -3.23 15.84
C MET A 67 1.38 -3.61 15.72
N LYS A 68 2.24 -2.66 15.35
CA LYS A 68 3.71 -2.84 15.36
C LYS A 68 4.21 -3.24 16.75
N GLY A 69 3.72 -2.59 17.81
CA GLY A 69 4.03 -2.93 19.21
C GLY A 69 3.57 -4.33 19.64
N LEU A 70 2.60 -4.93 18.96
CA LEU A 70 2.20 -6.33 19.18
C LEU A 70 3.09 -7.33 18.45
N GLY A 71 4.00 -6.87 17.59
CA GLY A 71 4.85 -7.70 16.74
C GLY A 71 4.31 -7.92 15.32
N VAL A 72 3.26 -7.19 14.90
CA VAL A 72 2.83 -7.22 13.50
C VAL A 72 3.84 -6.47 12.65
N ARG A 73 4.44 -7.16 11.68
CA ARG A 73 5.48 -6.59 10.83
C ARG A 73 4.96 -6.04 9.51
N ILE A 74 3.82 -6.50 9.02
CA ILE A 74 3.27 -6.05 7.73
C ILE A 74 1.83 -5.60 7.94
N ILE A 75 1.58 -4.31 7.72
CA ILE A 75 0.26 -3.68 7.81
C ILE A 75 -0.07 -3.08 6.45
N ILE A 76 -1.13 -3.57 5.81
CA ILE A 76 -1.59 -3.12 4.50
C ILE A 76 -2.95 -2.46 4.63
N GLY A 77 -3.00 -1.16 4.36
CA GLY A 77 -4.18 -0.32 4.49
C GLY A 77 -4.89 -0.05 3.17
N SER A 78 -6.21 0.12 3.25
CA SER A 78 -7.08 0.64 2.19
C SER A 78 -8.24 1.42 2.84
N HIS A 79 -9.22 1.87 2.05
CA HIS A 79 -10.40 2.70 2.36
C HIS A 79 -10.36 4.15 1.88
N PRO A 80 -9.30 4.95 2.07
CA PRO A 80 -9.32 6.39 1.75
C PRO A 80 -9.62 6.73 0.28
N HIS A 81 -9.65 5.74 -0.61
CA HIS A 81 -9.83 5.88 -2.07
C HIS A 81 -8.73 6.67 -2.79
N VAL A 82 -7.69 7.06 -2.06
CA VAL A 82 -6.51 7.76 -2.54
C VAL A 82 -5.25 7.03 -2.07
N VAL A 83 -4.16 7.18 -2.81
CA VAL A 83 -2.85 6.66 -2.39
C VAL A 83 -2.36 7.47 -1.18
N GLN A 84 -1.86 6.77 -0.16
CA GLN A 84 -1.13 7.37 0.96
C GLN A 84 0.28 6.75 1.03
N ARG A 85 1.18 7.41 1.76
CA ARG A 85 2.58 7.01 1.90
C ARG A 85 2.76 5.57 2.40
N MET A 86 3.92 5.00 2.07
CA MET A 86 4.36 3.68 2.49
C MET A 86 5.71 3.79 3.20
N GLU A 87 5.88 2.98 4.24
CA GLU A 87 7.08 2.98 5.06
C GLU A 87 7.59 1.56 5.20
N ALA A 88 8.89 1.37 4.99
CA ALA A 88 9.59 0.16 5.31
C ALA A 88 10.81 0.45 6.18
N THR A 89 11.06 -0.43 7.14
CA THR A 89 12.32 -0.51 7.88
C THR A 89 12.94 -1.88 7.64
N PHE A 90 14.23 -1.87 7.33
CA PHE A 90 15.06 -3.05 7.19
C PHE A 90 16.13 -2.95 8.27
N ASP A 91 16.38 -4.03 9.00
CA ASP A 91 17.37 -4.06 10.05
C ASP A 91 18.56 -4.89 9.56
N THR A 92 19.78 -4.40 9.77
CA THR A 92 21.01 -4.91 9.11
C THR A 92 21.31 -6.36 9.48
N ASP A 93 20.82 -6.78 10.65
CA ASP A 93 21.21 -8.04 11.29
C ASP A 93 20.00 -8.91 11.70
N SER A 94 18.74 -8.56 11.36
CA SER A 94 17.59 -9.14 12.07
C SER A 94 16.27 -9.35 11.29
N THR A 95 15.29 -9.91 12.02
CA THR A 95 13.91 -10.26 11.64
C THR A 95 12.91 -9.19 12.09
N THR A 96 13.36 -7.98 12.43
CA THR A 96 12.54 -6.92 13.06
C THR A 96 11.94 -5.94 12.06
N GLY A 97 12.31 -6.04 10.78
CA GLY A 97 11.82 -5.13 9.75
C GLY A 97 10.30 -5.02 9.72
N GLN A 98 9.80 -3.83 9.45
CA GLN A 98 8.38 -3.48 9.45
C GLN A 98 7.99 -2.81 8.14
N VAL A 99 6.76 -3.05 7.70
CA VAL A 99 6.13 -2.47 6.51
C VAL A 99 4.76 -1.94 6.89
N VAL A 100 4.51 -0.67 6.57
CA VAL A 100 3.19 -0.05 6.68
C VAL A 100 2.85 0.61 5.35
N VAL A 101 1.76 0.14 4.74
CA VAL A 101 1.11 0.79 3.61
C VAL A 101 -0.15 1.44 4.15
N TYR A 102 -0.24 2.78 4.20
CA TYR A 102 -1.39 3.42 4.84
C TYR A 102 -2.66 3.36 3.98
N SER A 103 -2.53 3.51 2.67
CA SER A 103 -3.62 3.32 1.72
C SER A 103 -3.10 2.96 0.34
N LEU A 104 -3.58 1.84 -0.20
CA LEU A 104 -3.32 1.40 -1.58
C LEU A 104 -4.01 2.26 -2.64
N GLY A 105 -5.00 3.09 -2.28
CA GLY A 105 -5.87 3.75 -3.26
C GLY A 105 -6.82 2.77 -3.97
N ASN A 106 -7.22 3.11 -5.19
CA ASN A 106 -8.18 2.35 -5.98
C ASN A 106 -7.51 1.42 -7.00
N PHE A 107 -7.99 0.17 -7.10
CA PHE A 107 -7.52 -0.80 -8.10
C PHE A 107 -8.49 -0.91 -9.29
N VAL A 108 -9.73 -1.34 -9.05
CA VAL A 108 -10.84 -1.26 -10.04
C VAL A 108 -11.93 -0.39 -9.41
N SER A 109 -12.17 0.80 -9.97
CA SER A 109 -13.07 1.79 -9.38
C SER A 109 -13.68 2.69 -10.44
N ASN A 110 -14.89 3.19 -10.19
CA ASN A 110 -15.56 4.21 -11.00
C ASN A 110 -15.45 5.63 -10.40
N GLN A 111 -14.73 5.80 -9.28
CA GLN A 111 -14.46 7.14 -8.72
C GLN A 111 -13.53 7.92 -9.65
N ARG A 112 -13.84 9.20 -9.88
CA ARG A 112 -13.14 10.08 -10.84
C ARG A 112 -12.63 11.38 -10.21
N LYS A 113 -12.86 11.61 -8.91
CA LYS A 113 -12.33 12.78 -8.19
C LYS A 113 -10.80 12.73 -8.26
N ARG A 114 -10.14 13.89 -8.36
CA ARG A 114 -8.68 14.00 -8.29
C ARG A 114 -8.12 13.16 -7.13
N TYR A 115 -6.99 12.51 -7.36
CA TYR A 115 -6.35 11.48 -6.50
C TYR A 115 -7.03 10.09 -6.47
N CYS A 116 -8.28 9.94 -6.94
CA CYS A 116 -9.04 8.69 -6.83
C CYS A 116 -8.99 7.82 -8.10
N ASN A 117 -8.30 8.28 -9.14
CA ASN A 117 -8.27 7.64 -10.46
C ASN A 117 -7.34 6.41 -10.53
N GLY A 118 -6.75 5.99 -9.42
CA GLY A 118 -5.75 4.94 -9.40
C GLY A 118 -5.32 4.58 -7.99
N GLY A 119 -4.26 3.78 -7.92
CA GLY A 119 -3.74 3.22 -6.70
C GLY A 119 -2.29 2.76 -6.88
N VAL A 120 -1.84 1.90 -5.98
CA VAL A 120 -0.55 1.24 -6.05
C VAL A 120 -0.73 -0.26 -5.85
N VAL A 121 0.05 -1.05 -6.59
CA VAL A 121 0.31 -2.45 -6.26
C VAL A 121 1.56 -2.48 -5.40
N THR A 122 1.48 -3.07 -4.22
CA THR A 122 2.62 -3.18 -3.29
C THR A 122 3.31 -4.54 -3.44
N PHE A 123 4.62 -4.55 -3.28
CA PHE A 123 5.47 -5.73 -3.27
C PHE A 123 6.24 -5.77 -1.95
N VAL A 124 6.19 -6.92 -1.28
CA VAL A 124 6.97 -7.19 -0.07
C VAL A 124 7.59 -8.56 -0.22
N GLN A 125 8.92 -8.63 -0.18
CA GLN A 125 9.66 -9.88 -0.29
C GLN A 125 9.96 -10.44 1.09
N LEU A 126 9.57 -11.70 1.30
CA LEU A 126 9.89 -12.48 2.49
C LEU A 126 10.92 -13.55 2.13
N SER A 127 11.98 -13.66 2.92
CA SER A 127 13.01 -14.69 2.79
C SER A 127 13.25 -15.39 4.12
N LYS A 128 13.68 -16.66 4.08
CA LYS A 128 14.21 -17.35 5.25
C LYS A 128 15.72 -17.16 5.33
N ASN A 129 16.23 -16.80 6.50
CA ASN A 129 17.67 -16.78 6.73
C ASN A 129 18.23 -18.19 7.01
N ASN A 130 19.54 -18.28 7.21
CA ASN A 130 20.25 -19.55 7.43
C ASN A 130 19.82 -20.32 8.69
N VAL A 131 19.09 -19.68 9.61
CA VAL A 131 18.54 -20.29 10.83
C VAL A 131 17.00 -20.44 10.77
N GLY A 132 16.41 -20.33 9.58
CA GLY A 132 14.97 -20.58 9.35
C GLY A 132 14.03 -19.45 9.79
N LYS A 133 14.54 -18.27 10.16
CA LYS A 133 13.71 -17.12 10.54
C LYS A 133 13.30 -16.29 9.32
N THR A 134 12.08 -15.77 9.33
CA THR A 134 11.51 -14.94 8.26
C THR A 134 12.02 -13.50 8.33
N GLN A 135 12.55 -12.99 7.23
CA GLN A 135 13.03 -11.61 7.07
C GLN A 135 12.27 -10.91 5.94
N ILE A 136 12.04 -9.62 6.09
CA ILE A 136 11.59 -8.76 4.99
C ILE A 136 12.86 -8.25 4.31
N THR A 137 13.09 -8.64 3.06
CA THR A 137 14.36 -8.40 2.37
C THR A 137 14.27 -7.34 1.29
N ASN A 138 13.06 -7.09 0.78
CA ASN A 138 12.83 -6.05 -0.21
C ASN A 138 11.39 -5.55 -0.15
N THR A 139 11.18 -4.32 -0.60
CA THR A 139 9.84 -3.78 -0.83
C THR A 139 9.82 -2.99 -2.14
N GLY A 140 8.63 -2.76 -2.66
CA GLY A 140 8.46 -1.83 -3.76
C GLY A 140 7.01 -1.60 -4.12
N TYR A 141 6.77 -0.66 -5.01
CA TYR A 141 5.41 -0.34 -5.45
C TYR A 141 5.33 -0.11 -6.96
N ILE A 142 4.19 -0.42 -7.55
CA ILE A 142 3.85 -0.10 -8.94
C ILE A 142 2.64 0.84 -8.89
N PRO A 143 2.77 2.12 -9.26
CA PRO A 143 1.61 2.99 -9.36
C PRO A 143 0.78 2.59 -10.59
N VAL A 144 -0.54 2.52 -10.41
CA VAL A 144 -1.48 2.06 -11.42
C VAL A 144 -2.62 3.07 -11.59
N TRP A 145 -3.02 3.29 -12.84
CA TRP A 145 -4.13 4.16 -13.21
C TRP A 145 -5.34 3.34 -13.67
N VAL A 146 -6.53 3.68 -13.18
CA VAL A 146 -7.80 3.08 -13.59
C VAL A 146 -8.36 3.82 -14.81
N HIS A 147 -7.92 3.39 -15.98
CA HIS A 147 -8.44 3.84 -17.26
C HIS A 147 -9.85 3.28 -17.49
N ILE A 148 -10.81 4.15 -17.83
CA ILE A 148 -12.17 3.74 -18.18
C ILE A 148 -12.56 4.28 -19.55
N PRO A 149 -12.06 3.68 -20.64
CA PRO A 149 -12.49 4.08 -21.96
C PRO A 149 -13.93 3.65 -22.22
N PHE A 150 -14.65 4.43 -23.01
CA PHE A 150 -15.97 4.09 -23.50
C PHE A 150 -15.84 3.52 -24.93
N ARG A 151 -16.21 2.26 -25.12
CA ARG A 151 -16.15 1.56 -26.42
C ARG A 151 -17.38 0.67 -26.58
N ASP A 152 -17.94 0.61 -27.78
CA ASP A 152 -19.10 -0.23 -28.11
C ASP A 152 -20.27 -0.09 -27.11
N LEU A 153 -20.59 1.17 -26.77
CA LEU A 153 -21.64 1.55 -25.80
C LEU A 153 -21.42 1.06 -24.36
N LYS A 154 -20.21 0.62 -24.00
CA LYS A 154 -19.86 0.12 -22.67
C LYS A 154 -18.61 0.80 -22.12
N ARG A 155 -18.57 0.89 -20.79
CA ARG A 155 -17.34 1.23 -20.05
C ARG A 155 -16.49 -0.02 -19.90
N LEU A 156 -15.24 0.08 -20.30
CA LEU A 156 -14.23 -0.94 -19.97
C LEU A 156 -13.45 -0.44 -18.75
N TYR A 157 -13.00 -1.36 -17.89
CA TYR A 157 -12.18 -1.02 -16.74
C TYR A 157 -10.81 -1.66 -16.92
N GLN A 158 -9.77 -0.84 -16.98
CA GLN A 158 -8.40 -1.28 -17.17
C GLN A 158 -7.52 -0.70 -16.07
N VAL A 159 -6.64 -1.52 -15.52
CA VAL A 159 -5.64 -1.09 -14.55
C VAL A 159 -4.29 -1.08 -15.25
N LEU A 160 -3.76 0.12 -15.46
CA LEU A 160 -2.61 0.36 -16.31
C LEU A 160 -1.41 0.80 -15.45
N PRO A 161 -0.30 0.05 -15.44
CA PRO A 161 0.93 0.50 -14.78
C PRO A 161 1.43 1.81 -15.39
N ILE A 162 1.68 2.82 -14.56
CA ILE A 162 2.06 4.14 -15.07
C ILE A 162 3.34 4.06 -15.91
N SER A 163 4.37 3.35 -15.43
CA SER A 163 5.67 3.26 -16.12
C SER A 163 5.58 2.60 -17.51
N GLU A 164 4.61 1.71 -17.73
CA GLU A 164 4.40 1.06 -19.02
C GLU A 164 3.72 2.01 -20.03
N TYR A 165 2.75 2.81 -19.56
CA TYR A 165 1.90 3.63 -20.42
C TYR A 165 2.38 5.07 -20.57
N GLU A 166 3.21 5.58 -19.64
CA GLU A 166 3.75 6.93 -19.71
C GLU A 166 4.49 7.24 -21.04
N PRO A 167 5.36 6.36 -21.57
CA PRO A 167 6.07 6.64 -22.83
C PRO A 167 5.15 6.74 -24.06
N ILE A 168 3.96 6.14 -24.00
CA ILE A 168 3.01 6.05 -25.11
C ILE A 168 1.69 6.81 -24.84
N SER A 169 1.60 7.58 -23.76
CA SER A 169 0.33 8.09 -23.23
C SER A 169 -0.46 8.90 -24.27
N LYS A 170 0.23 9.81 -24.98
CA LYS A 170 -0.35 10.64 -26.04
C LYS A 170 -0.84 9.87 -27.28
N GLN A 171 -0.32 8.66 -27.49
CA GLN A 171 -0.71 7.79 -28.61
C GLN A 171 -1.84 6.84 -28.21
N TYR A 172 -1.86 6.43 -26.94
CA TYR A 172 -2.81 5.44 -26.43
C TYR A 172 -4.12 6.08 -25.94
N PHE A 173 -4.03 7.24 -25.28
CA PHE A 173 -5.17 7.91 -24.64
C PHE A 173 -5.80 8.99 -25.52
N SER A 174 -7.08 9.28 -25.29
CA SER A 174 -7.69 10.53 -25.78
C SER A 174 -7.02 11.74 -25.12
N THR A 175 -7.15 12.94 -25.68
CA THR A 175 -6.58 14.16 -25.06
C THR A 175 -7.09 14.39 -23.63
N ALA A 176 -8.37 14.08 -23.37
CA ALA A 176 -8.97 14.20 -22.04
C ALA A 176 -8.38 13.15 -21.07
N ASP A 177 -8.24 11.91 -21.52
CA ASP A 177 -7.69 10.82 -20.73
C ASP A 177 -6.19 11.01 -20.44
N ASP A 178 -5.40 11.48 -21.41
CA ASP A 178 -3.98 11.82 -21.24
C ASP A 178 -3.78 12.93 -20.19
N SER A 179 -4.69 13.91 -20.16
CA SER A 179 -4.66 14.98 -19.16
C SER A 179 -4.92 14.44 -17.75
N LEU A 180 -5.91 13.55 -17.59
CA LEU A 180 -6.23 12.92 -16.30
C LEU A 180 -5.15 11.92 -15.86
N PHE A 181 -4.59 11.15 -16.79
CA PHE A 181 -3.45 10.28 -16.54
C PHE A 181 -2.24 11.08 -16.05
N THR A 182 -1.94 12.20 -16.73
CA THR A 182 -0.82 13.09 -16.36
C THR A 182 -1.05 13.74 -14.99
N GLU A 183 -2.27 14.17 -14.68
CA GLU A 183 -2.62 14.70 -13.35
C GLU A 183 -2.39 13.64 -12.27
N PHE A 184 -3.02 12.48 -12.40
CA PHE A 184 -2.90 11.39 -11.41
C PHE A 184 -1.45 10.92 -11.22
N LYS A 185 -0.71 10.77 -12.34
CA LYS A 185 0.71 10.41 -12.32
C LYS A 185 1.53 11.43 -11.52
N THR A 186 1.37 12.71 -11.84
CA THR A 186 2.14 13.80 -11.22
C THR A 186 1.85 13.87 -9.71
N ASP A 187 0.57 13.83 -9.34
CA ASP A 187 0.13 13.83 -7.96
C ASP A 187 0.68 12.62 -7.17
N THR A 188 0.61 11.43 -7.76
CA THR A 188 1.09 10.19 -7.13
C THR A 188 2.60 10.21 -6.94
N TYR A 189 3.37 10.60 -7.96
CA TYR A 189 4.83 10.70 -7.83
C TYR A 189 5.26 11.78 -6.85
N ASN A 190 4.61 12.95 -6.85
CA ASN A 190 4.90 14.00 -5.86
C ASN A 190 4.68 13.49 -4.43
N LEU A 191 3.59 12.76 -4.19
CA LEU A 191 3.29 12.19 -2.88
C LEU A 191 4.31 11.13 -2.49
N LEU A 192 4.54 10.13 -3.34
CA LEU A 192 5.34 8.95 -3.01
C LEU A 192 6.84 9.28 -2.94
N ASN A 193 7.35 10.13 -3.83
CA ASN A 193 8.76 10.55 -3.78
C ASN A 193 9.07 11.42 -2.56
N THR A 194 8.07 12.14 -2.03
CA THR A 194 8.26 13.00 -0.85
C THR A 194 8.07 12.25 0.46
N GLN A 195 7.10 11.32 0.50
CA GLN A 195 6.63 10.76 1.77
C GLN A 195 6.98 9.29 2.00
N ASN A 196 7.34 8.52 0.97
CA ASN A 196 7.73 7.13 1.18
C ASN A 196 9.06 7.04 1.91
N VAL A 197 9.19 6.00 2.73
CA VAL A 197 10.43 5.64 3.40
C VAL A 197 10.81 4.23 3.01
N ASN A 198 11.97 4.08 2.36
CA ASN A 198 12.51 2.79 1.88
C ASN A 198 11.53 1.96 1.03
N PHE A 199 10.63 2.61 0.30
CA PHE A 199 9.62 1.96 -0.54
C PHE A 199 9.80 2.42 -2.01
N PRO A 200 10.72 1.81 -2.76
CA PRO A 200 11.10 2.22 -4.11
C PRO A 200 10.06 1.79 -5.16
N GLU A 201 10.04 2.50 -6.29
CA GLU A 201 9.18 2.13 -7.42
C GLU A 201 9.74 0.92 -8.18
N ILE A 202 8.86 -0.01 -8.54
CA ILE A 202 9.10 -1.09 -9.49
C ILE A 202 8.61 -0.59 -10.86
N LYS A 203 9.51 -0.50 -11.83
CA LYS A 203 9.22 0.07 -13.15
C LYS A 203 9.13 -1.01 -14.22
N TYR A 204 8.19 -0.84 -15.15
CA TYR A 204 8.20 -1.57 -16.40
C TYR A 204 9.01 -0.81 -17.44
N LYS A 205 9.97 -1.49 -18.09
CA LYS A 205 10.79 -0.91 -19.16
C LYS A 205 11.29 -2.02 -20.09
N ASP A 206 11.22 -1.78 -21.40
CA ASP A 206 11.76 -2.68 -22.43
C ASP A 206 11.29 -4.15 -22.28
N GLY A 207 10.00 -4.36 -22.01
CA GLY A 207 9.42 -5.70 -21.91
C GLY A 207 9.56 -6.38 -20.55
N LYS A 208 10.18 -5.74 -19.55
CA LYS A 208 10.51 -6.36 -18.26
C LYS A 208 10.20 -5.45 -17.06
N TRP A 209 9.90 -6.10 -15.93
CA TRP A 209 9.81 -5.45 -14.63
C TRP A 209 11.21 -5.29 -14.02
N LEU A 210 11.54 -4.06 -13.67
CA LEU A 210 12.77 -3.67 -13.00
C LEU A 210 12.47 -3.55 -11.50
N PHE A 211 12.89 -4.57 -10.75
CA PHE A 211 12.82 -4.53 -9.30
C PHE A 211 14.00 -3.71 -8.75
N PRO A 212 13.76 -2.91 -7.70
CA PRO A 212 14.84 -2.23 -7.00
C PRO A 212 15.80 -3.27 -6.40
N GLU A 213 17.10 -2.96 -6.44
CA GLU A 213 18.13 -3.81 -5.85
C GLU A 213 17.82 -4.11 -4.38
N SER A 214 18.20 -5.31 -3.93
CA SER A 214 18.02 -5.77 -2.56
C SER A 214 18.46 -4.69 -1.56
N GLN A 215 17.52 -4.18 -0.76
CA GLN A 215 17.80 -3.14 0.24
C GLN A 215 18.54 -3.67 1.48
N THR A 216 19.10 -4.87 1.40
CA THR A 216 19.84 -5.52 2.50
C THR A 216 21.15 -4.83 2.87
N VAL A 217 21.58 -3.79 2.15
CA VAL A 217 22.82 -3.06 2.45
C VAL A 217 22.67 -1.56 2.14
N PHE A 218 22.14 -0.76 3.07
CA PHE A 218 22.43 0.68 3.07
C PHE A 218 22.57 1.25 4.50
N PRO A 219 23.69 1.96 4.81
CA PRO A 219 23.75 2.79 6.00
C PRO A 219 22.85 4.01 5.80
N PHE A 220 22.05 4.32 6.81
CA PHE A 220 21.12 5.44 6.91
C PHE A 220 21.57 6.72 6.18
N PHE A 221 20.75 7.21 5.24
CA PHE A 221 20.75 8.64 4.94
C PHE A 221 20.09 9.39 6.10
N LYS A 222 20.78 10.46 6.52
CA LYS A 222 20.48 11.28 7.69
C LYS A 222 19.01 11.74 7.74
N ASN A 223 18.44 11.55 8.91
CA ASN A 223 17.26 12.22 9.42
C ASN A 223 17.43 13.76 9.28
N PRO A 224 16.55 14.50 8.56
CA PRO A 224 16.65 15.95 8.53
C PRO A 224 15.61 16.54 9.48
N LEU A 225 15.74 16.36 10.79
CA LEU A 225 15.02 17.22 11.75
C LEU A 225 15.84 17.41 13.03
N VAL A 226 15.70 18.62 13.57
CA VAL A 226 16.18 19.17 14.85
C VAL A 226 17.45 20.01 14.74
N ASN A 227 17.27 21.31 14.48
CA ASN A 227 18.17 22.34 15.01
C ASN A 227 17.61 22.81 16.38
N PRO A 228 18.50 23.17 17.33
CA PRO A 228 18.19 23.40 18.74
C PRO A 228 17.32 24.63 19.01
#